data_AF-A0A9Q1KDL6-F1
#
_entry.id   AF-A0A9Q1KDL6-F1
#
_cell.length_a   1.000
_cell.length_b   1.000
_cell.length_c   1.000
_cell.angle_alpha   90.00
_cell.angle_beta   90.00
_cell.angle_gamma   90.00
#
_symmetry.space_group_name_H-M   'P 1'
#
loop_
_entity.id
_entity.type
_entity.pdbx_description
1 polymer ?
#
loop_
_entity_poly.entity_id
_entity_poly.type
_entity_poly.pdbx_seq_one_letter_code
_entity_poly.pdbx_strand_id
1 'polypeptide(L)'
;MGYPPHTRIYVVGSEIFGGQRVLIPLRAMYTNLVDRTSMCTKEELSNLFGPEKPLEDVSVEPPPSKSVQQLKDEWNKAGPRPRPLPPPPDRPFYHHEKEGWYGWILEREVEPDPSPVNLRAQAHRLLWAALDYVVSVEADAFFPGFHNDGSRWPDFASLVMGHRLYEMASLRTYRPDRKYLAEQFSSISDNLYHPKRTWVLTVREHLNKSVGAEGLLRELQLSKPANFLSYPVPECSCKTSTASESLRSLYGAVDECPKWLENGLMVSLQETMKNGNVSSPEDEAELDAQLEPDESDSTTETKPSLEQDEEMDPDD
;
A
#
# COMPACT_ATOMS: atom_id res chain seq x y z
N MET A 1 -11.53 12.12 5.50
CA MET A 1 -11.92 11.14 6.54
C MET A 1 -12.01 11.73 7.95
N GLY A 2 -11.60 12.99 8.17
CA GLY A 2 -11.81 13.65 9.47
C GLY A 2 -10.81 13.25 10.56
N TYR A 3 -9.87 12.36 10.25
CA TYR A 3 -8.83 11.97 11.19
C TYR A 3 -7.92 13.15 11.52
N PRO A 4 -7.62 13.38 12.81
CA PRO A 4 -6.77 14.48 13.22
C PRO A 4 -5.29 14.27 12.81
N PRO A 5 -4.48 15.33 12.73
CA PRO A 5 -3.06 15.23 12.34
C PRO A 5 -2.18 14.34 13.22
N HIS A 6 -2.62 14.05 14.44
CA HIS A 6 -1.92 13.17 15.39
C HIS A 6 -2.29 11.68 15.21
N THR A 7 -3.21 11.34 14.30
CA THR A 7 -3.54 9.95 13.98
C THR A 7 -2.28 9.21 13.52
N ARG A 8 -2.03 8.05 14.13
CA ARG A 8 -0.94 7.16 13.73
C ARG A 8 -1.34 6.43 12.46
N ILE A 9 -0.56 6.58 11.40
CA ILE A 9 -0.78 5.93 10.12
C ILE A 9 0.37 4.96 9.88
N TYR A 10 0.05 3.67 9.77
CA TYR A 10 1.01 2.65 9.38
C TYR A 10 0.99 2.47 7.85
N VAL A 11 2.13 2.71 7.20
CA VAL A 11 2.28 2.52 5.76
C VAL A 11 2.79 1.13 5.48
N VAL A 12 1.97 0.35 4.79
CA VAL A 12 2.23 -1.05 4.44
C VAL A 12 2.93 -1.14 3.09
N GLY A 13 3.94 -2.01 2.97
CA GLY A 13 4.57 -2.36 1.68
C GLY A 13 6.10 -2.21 1.66
N SER A 14 6.73 -2.79 0.62
CA SER A 14 8.11 -2.46 0.21
C SER A 14 8.22 -0.99 -0.17
N GLU A 15 9.46 -0.49 -0.32
CA GLU A 15 9.73 0.87 -0.80
C GLU A 15 8.69 1.28 -1.84
N ILE A 16 7.84 2.23 -1.45
CA ILE A 16 6.83 2.78 -2.32
C ILE A 16 7.51 3.30 -3.58
N PHE A 17 6.82 3.22 -4.72
CA PHE A 17 7.35 3.79 -5.96
C PHE A 17 7.69 5.27 -5.75
N GLY A 18 8.97 5.63 -5.93
CA GLY A 18 9.50 6.97 -5.64
C GLY A 18 10.05 7.19 -4.22
N GLY A 19 10.06 6.14 -3.39
CA GLY A 19 10.64 6.13 -2.04
C GLY A 19 9.97 7.11 -1.07
N GLN A 20 10.66 7.40 0.04
CA GLN A 20 10.15 8.30 1.10
C GLN A 20 9.77 9.70 0.59
N ARG A 21 10.28 10.14 -0.57
CA ARG A 21 9.98 11.46 -1.16
C ARG A 21 8.49 11.62 -1.49
N VAL A 22 7.82 10.55 -1.91
CA VAL A 22 6.40 10.59 -2.29
C VAL A 22 5.48 10.73 -1.06
N LEU A 23 5.97 10.41 0.15
CA LEU A 23 5.21 10.55 1.40
C LEU A 23 5.34 11.92 2.05
N ILE A 24 6.16 12.84 1.50
CA ILE A 24 6.37 14.17 2.10
C ILE A 24 5.03 14.89 2.35
N PRO A 25 4.09 14.98 1.38
CA PRO A 25 2.80 15.64 1.63
C PRO A 25 1.97 14.93 2.70
N LEU A 26 2.03 13.59 2.75
CA LEU A 26 1.30 12.81 3.75
C LEU A 26 1.87 13.03 5.15
N ARG A 27 3.20 13.09 5.28
CA ARG A 27 3.89 13.36 6.55
C ARG A 27 3.68 14.79 7.03
N ALA A 28 3.52 15.75 6.10
CA ALA A 28 3.15 17.13 6.45
C ALA A 28 1.73 17.21 7.03
N MET A 29 0.80 16.37 6.56
CA MET A 29 -0.57 16.30 7.09
C MET A 29 -0.69 15.45 8.36
N TYR A 30 0.06 14.35 8.45
CA TYR A 30 0.03 13.42 9.58
C TYR A 30 1.44 13.19 10.10
N THR A 31 1.71 13.71 11.29
CA THR A 31 3.05 13.68 11.90
C THR A 31 3.47 12.27 12.33
N ASN A 32 2.52 11.43 12.71
CA ASN A 32 2.74 10.06 13.20
C ASN A 32 2.67 9.02 12.07
N LEU A 33 3.44 9.25 11.00
CA LEU A 33 3.57 8.30 9.89
C LEU A 33 4.66 7.27 10.21
N VAL A 34 4.25 6.02 10.41
CA VAL A 34 5.11 4.90 10.82
C VAL A 34 5.11 3.79 9.78
N ASP A 35 6.16 2.98 9.81
CA ASP A 35 6.36 1.78 8.99
C ASP A 35 7.03 0.69 9.83
N ARG A 36 7.23 -0.50 9.26
CA ARG A 36 7.93 -1.61 9.95
C ARG A 36 9.35 -1.27 10.44
N THR A 37 10.03 -0.31 9.80
CA THR A 37 11.40 0.07 10.19
C THR A 37 11.44 1.02 11.38
N SER A 38 10.38 1.80 11.56
CA SER A 38 10.22 2.75 12.67
C SER A 38 9.45 2.16 13.85
N MET A 39 8.61 1.14 13.63
CA MET A 39 7.81 0.50 14.67
C MET A 39 8.59 -0.53 15.49
N CYS A 40 9.54 -1.24 14.88
CA CYS A 40 10.30 -2.29 15.56
C CYS A 40 11.69 -1.79 15.98
N THR A 41 12.10 -2.13 17.19
CA THR A 41 13.49 -1.93 17.62
C THR A 41 14.44 -2.85 16.85
N LYS A 42 15.72 -2.50 16.81
CA LYS A 42 16.75 -3.35 16.18
C LYS A 42 16.80 -4.75 16.80
N GLU A 43 16.54 -4.84 18.10
CA GLU A 43 16.50 -6.11 18.83
C GLU A 43 15.30 -6.97 18.42
N GLU A 44 14.08 -6.40 18.37
CA GLU A 44 12.89 -7.11 17.89
C GLU A 44 13.03 -7.60 16.45
N LEU A 45 13.61 -6.78 15.57
CA LEU A 45 13.90 -7.18 14.19
C LEU A 45 14.91 -8.32 14.13
N SER A 46 15.97 -8.26 14.93
CA SER A 46 16.96 -9.34 14.98
C SER A 46 16.35 -10.65 15.50
N ASN A 47 15.42 -10.57 16.45
CA ASN A 47 14.68 -11.73 16.97
C ASN A 47 13.73 -12.30 15.91
N LEU A 48 13.09 -11.43 15.11
CA LEU A 48 12.19 -11.85 14.02
C LEU A 48 12.94 -12.62 12.92
N PHE A 49 14.12 -12.14 12.52
CA PHE A 49 14.94 -12.81 11.50
C PHE A 49 15.63 -14.06 12.05
N GLY A 50 15.93 -14.08 13.35
CA GLY A 50 16.67 -15.13 13.99
C GLY A 50 18.17 -15.12 13.64
N PRO A 51 18.93 -16.10 14.15
CA PRO A 51 20.38 -16.15 13.95
C PRO A 51 20.74 -16.48 12.50
N GLU A 52 21.44 -15.57 11.83
CA GLU A 52 21.92 -15.77 10.47
C GLU A 52 23.40 -16.13 10.44
N LYS A 53 23.77 -17.10 9.59
CA LYS A 53 25.19 -17.38 9.35
C LYS A 53 25.80 -16.23 8.55
N PRO A 54 26.98 -15.72 8.93
CA PRO A 54 27.75 -14.82 8.07
C PRO A 54 27.90 -15.46 6.69
N LEU A 55 27.60 -14.70 5.64
CA LEU A 55 27.90 -15.16 4.29
C LEU A 55 29.39 -14.96 4.07
N GLU A 56 30.04 -15.96 3.46
CA GLU A 56 31.44 -15.82 3.07
C GLU A 56 31.53 -14.67 2.06
N ASP A 57 32.41 -13.71 2.35
CA ASP A 57 32.70 -12.61 1.44
C ASP A 57 33.40 -13.22 0.23
N VAL A 58 32.67 -13.38 -0.88
CA VAL A 58 33.25 -13.90 -2.11
C VAL A 58 34.15 -12.78 -2.65
N SER A 59 35.42 -12.80 -2.25
CA SER A 59 36.44 -11.95 -2.84
C SER A 59 36.58 -12.33 -4.31
N VAL A 60 35.84 -11.64 -5.19
CA VAL A 60 36.01 -11.76 -6.63
C VAL A 60 37.39 -11.22 -6.95
N GLU A 61 38.33 -12.13 -7.22
CA GLU A 61 39.62 -11.71 -7.76
C GLU A 61 39.36 -10.94 -9.06
N PRO A 62 39.89 -9.70 -9.20
CA PRO A 62 39.80 -9.00 -10.45
C PRO A 62 40.40 -9.90 -11.54
N PRO A 63 39.85 -9.88 -12.77
CA PRO A 63 40.45 -10.64 -13.85
C PRO A 63 41.93 -10.25 -13.94
N PRO A 64 42.84 -11.23 -14.13
CA PRO A 64 44.25 -10.95 -14.16
C PRO A 64 44.54 -9.87 -15.19
N SER A 65 45.23 -8.80 -14.78
CA SER A 65 45.57 -7.68 -15.66
C SER A 65 46.34 -8.21 -16.87
N LYS A 66 45.76 -8.06 -18.08
CA LYS A 66 46.43 -8.49 -19.31
C LYS A 66 47.67 -7.65 -19.54
N SER A 67 48.75 -8.29 -19.98
CA SER A 67 49.96 -7.57 -20.36
C SER A 67 49.72 -6.72 -21.61
N VAL A 68 50.50 -5.65 -21.78
CA VAL A 68 50.42 -4.74 -22.94
C VAL A 68 50.56 -5.49 -24.28
N GLN A 69 51.32 -6.58 -24.32
CA GLN A 69 51.50 -7.41 -25.51
C GLN A 69 50.23 -8.22 -25.83
N GLN A 70 49.62 -8.85 -24.83
CA GLN A 70 48.37 -9.59 -25.00
C GLN A 70 47.22 -8.68 -25.47
N LEU A 71 47.14 -7.46 -24.94
CA LEU A 71 46.17 -6.46 -25.40
C LEU A 71 46.38 -6.10 -26.87
N LYS A 72 47.63 -5.95 -27.32
CA LYS A 72 47.97 -5.67 -28.73
C LYS A 72 47.62 -6.85 -29.65
N ASP A 73 47.83 -8.08 -29.21
CA ASP A 73 47.54 -9.27 -30.01
C ASP A 73 46.02 -9.50 -30.18
N GLU A 74 45.24 -9.26 -29.12
CA GLU A 74 43.78 -9.24 -29.19
C GLU A 74 43.25 -8.10 -30.06
N TRP A 75 43.88 -6.92 -29.96
CA TRP A 75 43.57 -5.76 -30.79
C TRP A 75 43.78 -6.05 -32.28
N ASN A 76 44.88 -6.71 -32.64
CA ASN A 76 45.22 -7.05 -34.02
C ASN A 76 44.35 -8.16 -34.62
N LYS A 77 43.76 -9.03 -33.78
CA LYS A 77 42.83 -10.09 -34.21
C LYS A 77 41.39 -9.64 -34.32
N ALA A 78 41.02 -8.48 -33.78
CA ALA A 78 39.64 -7.99 -33.83
C ALA A 78 39.24 -7.59 -35.27
N GLY A 79 38.01 -7.94 -35.67
CA GLY A 79 37.48 -7.62 -37.00
C GLY A 79 37.35 -6.10 -37.29
N PRO A 80 37.02 -5.71 -38.53
CA PRO A 80 36.94 -4.31 -38.93
C PRO A 80 35.86 -3.58 -38.14
N ARG A 81 36.29 -2.64 -37.28
CA ARG A 81 35.38 -1.86 -36.43
C ARG A 81 34.94 -0.59 -37.16
N PRO A 82 33.65 -0.20 -37.10
CA PRO A 82 33.25 1.14 -37.46
C PRO A 82 33.95 2.12 -36.50
N ARG A 83 34.63 3.12 -37.05
CA ARG A 83 35.54 4.04 -36.33
C ARG A 83 34.97 4.51 -34.98
N PRO A 84 35.75 4.48 -33.89
CA PRO A 84 35.50 5.43 -32.80
C PRO A 84 36.76 5.93 -32.09
N LEU A 85 36.56 6.97 -31.27
CA LEU A 85 37.46 7.45 -30.21
C LEU A 85 38.08 6.28 -29.41
N PRO A 86 39.26 6.47 -28.79
CA PRO A 86 39.88 5.44 -27.96
C PRO A 86 38.86 4.92 -26.95
N PRO A 87 38.79 3.58 -26.73
CA PRO A 87 37.95 3.06 -25.68
C PRO A 87 38.36 3.72 -24.36
N PRO A 88 37.39 4.10 -23.50
CA PRO A 88 37.71 4.49 -22.14
C PRO A 88 38.59 3.41 -21.51
N PRO A 89 39.54 3.77 -20.62
CA PRO A 89 40.29 2.77 -19.88
C PRO A 89 39.34 1.79 -19.21
N ASP A 90 39.71 0.50 -19.21
CA ASP A 90 38.92 -0.55 -18.56
C ASP A 90 38.65 -0.11 -17.11
N ARG A 91 37.38 0.15 -16.80
CA ARG A 91 36.99 0.41 -15.42
C ARG A 91 37.07 -0.90 -14.64
N PRO A 92 37.42 -0.87 -13.34
CA PRO A 92 37.26 -2.04 -12.50
C PRO A 92 35.79 -2.48 -12.55
N PHE A 93 35.56 -3.77 -12.84
CA PHE A 93 34.23 -4.36 -12.70
C PHE A 93 33.85 -4.32 -11.23
N TYR A 94 32.74 -3.68 -10.91
CA TYR A 94 32.26 -3.64 -9.53
C TYR A 94 31.52 -4.93 -9.19
N HIS A 95 31.55 -5.30 -7.91
CA HIS A 95 30.88 -6.49 -7.39
C HIS A 95 29.40 -6.56 -7.81
N HIS A 96 28.69 -5.44 -7.70
CA HIS A 96 27.28 -5.29 -8.08
C HIS A 96 27.00 -5.40 -9.59
N GLU A 97 28.02 -5.36 -10.46
CA GLU A 97 27.84 -5.53 -11.91
C GLU A 97 27.81 -7.02 -12.30
N LYS A 98 28.51 -7.87 -11.54
CA LYS A 98 28.40 -9.33 -11.64
C LYS A 98 27.21 -9.84 -10.83
N GLU A 99 26.97 -9.23 -9.67
CA GLU A 99 25.85 -9.57 -8.81
C GLU A 99 24.59 -8.82 -9.23
N GLY A 100 23.78 -9.45 -10.07
CA GLY A 100 22.46 -8.93 -10.37
C GLY A 100 22.04 -9.25 -11.78
N TRP A 101 20.91 -8.67 -12.17
CA TRP A 101 20.22 -8.98 -13.42
C TRP A 101 21.11 -8.77 -14.67
N TYR A 102 21.97 -7.75 -14.64
CA TYR A 102 22.84 -7.41 -15.79
C TYR A 102 24.05 -8.35 -15.96
N GLY A 103 24.55 -8.97 -14.89
CA GLY A 103 25.75 -9.80 -14.94
C GLY A 103 25.53 -11.11 -15.71
N TRP A 104 24.39 -11.76 -15.50
CA TRP A 104 24.14 -13.07 -16.10
C TRP A 104 23.61 -13.02 -17.54
N ILE A 105 22.82 -12.00 -17.90
CA ILE A 105 22.28 -11.85 -19.27
C ILE A 105 23.40 -11.78 -20.32
N LEU A 106 24.58 -11.28 -19.93
CA LEU A 106 25.75 -11.17 -20.80
C LEU A 106 26.60 -12.45 -20.84
N GLU A 107 26.52 -13.30 -19.81
CA GLU A 107 27.37 -14.48 -19.67
C GLU A 107 26.67 -15.80 -20.03
N ARG A 108 25.35 -15.89 -19.81
CA ARG A 108 24.57 -17.12 -19.95
C ARG A 108 23.19 -16.85 -20.56
N GLU A 109 22.74 -17.76 -21.42
CA GLU A 109 21.38 -17.73 -21.98
C GLU A 109 20.29 -18.14 -20.98
N VAL A 110 20.70 -18.71 -19.82
CA VAL A 110 19.80 -19.25 -18.79
C VAL A 110 20.02 -18.52 -17.47
N GLU A 111 18.92 -18.14 -16.82
CA GLU A 111 18.91 -17.50 -15.50
C GLU A 111 19.64 -18.38 -14.46
N PRO A 112 20.63 -17.85 -13.74
CA PRO A 112 21.34 -18.59 -12.71
C PRO A 112 20.47 -18.81 -11.48
N ASP A 113 20.76 -19.89 -10.75
CA ASP A 113 20.12 -20.12 -9.45
C ASP A 113 20.37 -18.94 -8.49
N PRO A 114 19.37 -18.55 -7.68
CA PRO A 114 19.52 -17.42 -6.77
C PRO A 114 20.64 -17.65 -5.75
N SER A 115 21.49 -16.65 -5.55
CA SER A 115 22.56 -16.71 -4.55
C SER A 115 21.99 -16.85 -3.13
N PRO A 116 22.79 -17.37 -2.17
CA PRO A 116 22.39 -17.40 -0.75
C PRO A 116 22.01 -16.03 -0.19
N VAL A 117 22.64 -14.94 -0.68
CA VAL A 117 22.28 -13.56 -0.34
C VAL A 117 20.86 -13.25 -0.83
N ASN A 118 20.54 -13.61 -2.08
CA ASN A 118 19.22 -13.36 -2.67
C ASN A 118 18.13 -14.16 -1.94
N LEU A 119 18.38 -15.43 -1.64
CA LEU A 119 17.45 -16.27 -0.88
C LEU A 119 17.18 -15.71 0.53
N ARG A 120 18.23 -15.23 1.20
CA ARG A 120 18.10 -14.58 2.51
C ARG A 120 17.29 -13.28 2.44
N ALA A 121 17.61 -12.41 1.50
CA ALA A 121 16.86 -11.17 1.28
C ALA A 121 15.39 -11.46 0.95
N GLN A 122 15.11 -12.51 0.16
CA GLN A 122 13.75 -12.96 -0.13
C GLN A 122 13.04 -13.44 1.15
N ALA A 123 13.70 -14.22 2.00
CA ALA A 123 13.14 -14.65 3.28
C ALA A 123 12.80 -13.45 4.19
N HIS A 124 13.69 -12.46 4.28
CA HIS A 124 13.42 -11.22 5.04
C HIS A 124 12.23 -10.45 4.50
N ARG A 125 12.11 -10.33 3.17
CA ARG A 125 10.95 -9.68 2.52
C ARG A 125 9.64 -10.38 2.86
N LEU A 126 9.63 -11.71 2.91
CA LEU A 126 8.44 -12.48 3.29
C LEU A 126 8.07 -12.27 4.76
N LEU A 127 9.06 -12.24 5.66
CA LEU A 127 8.83 -11.92 7.08
C LEU A 127 8.27 -10.50 7.26
N TRP A 128 8.79 -9.54 6.50
CA TRP A 128 8.28 -8.18 6.47
C TRP A 128 6.85 -8.08 5.95
N ALA A 129 6.53 -8.83 4.89
CA ALA A 129 5.16 -8.93 4.39
C ALA A 129 4.21 -9.57 5.42
N ALA A 130 4.70 -10.54 6.21
CA ALA A 130 3.92 -11.14 7.29
C ALA A 130 3.65 -10.15 8.43
N LEU A 131 4.65 -9.37 8.84
CA LEU A 131 4.47 -8.30 9.84
C LEU A 131 3.44 -7.27 9.37
N ASP A 132 3.61 -6.79 8.13
CA ASP A 132 2.69 -5.87 7.46
C ASP A 132 1.26 -6.42 7.45
N TYR A 133 1.10 -7.71 7.17
CA TYR A 133 -0.20 -8.38 7.15
C TYR A 133 -0.86 -8.37 8.52
N VAL A 134 -0.14 -8.76 9.57
CA VAL A 134 -0.66 -8.79 10.94
C VAL A 134 -1.11 -7.40 11.39
N VAL A 135 -0.26 -6.38 11.19
CA VAL A 135 -0.59 -4.99 11.54
C VAL A 135 -1.81 -4.50 10.76
N SER A 136 -1.93 -4.86 9.48
CA SER A 136 -3.07 -4.47 8.64
C SER A 136 -4.37 -5.13 9.09
N VAL A 137 -4.33 -6.38 9.55
CA VAL A 137 -5.50 -7.11 10.05
C VAL A 137 -5.95 -6.55 11.39
N GLU A 138 -5.03 -6.21 12.29
CA GLU A 138 -5.34 -5.71 13.64
C GLU A 138 -5.62 -4.20 13.72
N ALA A 139 -5.36 -3.43 12.65
CA ALA A 139 -5.54 -1.98 12.66
C ALA A 139 -7.02 -1.58 12.89
N ASP A 140 -7.25 -0.49 13.64
CA ASP A 140 -8.60 0.05 13.89
C ASP A 140 -9.35 0.38 12.59
N ALA A 141 -8.61 0.87 11.59
CA ALA A 141 -9.09 1.14 10.25
C ALA A 141 -8.08 0.67 9.20
N PHE A 142 -8.57 -0.04 8.18
CA PHE A 142 -7.76 -0.48 7.04
C PHE A 142 -8.19 0.21 5.75
N PHE A 143 -7.23 0.84 5.08
CA PHE A 143 -7.41 1.44 3.76
C PHE A 143 -6.61 0.63 2.72
N PRO A 144 -7.28 -0.09 1.81
CA PRO A 144 -6.59 -0.96 0.87
C PRO A 144 -5.83 -0.13 -0.19
N GLY A 145 -4.61 -0.57 -0.52
CA GLY A 145 -3.80 -0.01 -1.62
C GLY A 145 -4.40 -0.32 -2.99
N PHE A 146 -3.82 -1.24 -3.74
CA PHE A 146 -4.46 -1.83 -4.92
C PHE A 146 -5.08 -3.17 -4.53
N HIS A 147 -6.30 -3.44 -4.98
CA HIS A 147 -6.99 -4.73 -4.81
C HIS A 147 -7.62 -5.16 -6.13
N ASN A 148 -7.64 -6.46 -6.41
CA ASN A 148 -8.23 -7.07 -7.60
C ASN A 148 -7.51 -6.65 -8.89
N ASP A 149 -6.27 -7.09 -9.03
CA ASP A 149 -5.42 -6.89 -10.23
C ASP A 149 -5.85 -7.72 -11.46
N GLY A 150 -6.92 -8.51 -11.35
CA GLY A 150 -7.37 -9.40 -12.41
C GLY A 150 -6.57 -10.70 -12.53
N SER A 151 -5.58 -10.95 -11.67
CA SER A 151 -4.76 -12.16 -11.66
C SER A 151 -5.52 -13.42 -11.19
N ARG A 152 -6.80 -13.27 -10.78
CA ARG A 152 -7.66 -14.27 -10.11
C ARG A 152 -7.19 -14.70 -8.72
N TRP A 153 -5.95 -14.43 -8.37
CA TRP A 153 -5.43 -14.66 -7.03
C TRP A 153 -5.63 -13.41 -6.18
N PRO A 154 -5.89 -13.56 -4.87
CA PRO A 154 -6.08 -12.45 -3.98
C PRO A 154 -4.70 -11.82 -3.74
N ASP A 155 -4.58 -10.54 -4.07
CA ASP A 155 -3.44 -9.74 -3.66
C ASP A 155 -3.45 -9.48 -2.15
N PHE A 156 -2.37 -8.86 -1.66
CA PHE A 156 -2.20 -8.55 -0.24
C PHE A 156 -3.42 -7.82 0.35
N ALA A 157 -3.91 -6.78 -0.32
CA ALA A 157 -5.04 -5.99 0.18
C ALA A 157 -6.33 -6.82 0.19
N SER A 158 -6.56 -7.64 -0.83
CA SER A 158 -7.71 -8.54 -0.91
C SER A 158 -7.70 -9.57 0.22
N LEU A 159 -6.53 -10.14 0.54
CA LEU A 159 -6.38 -11.07 1.65
C LEU A 159 -6.66 -10.43 3.01
N VAL A 160 -6.16 -9.20 3.23
CA VAL A 160 -6.43 -8.46 4.48
C VAL A 160 -7.92 -8.13 4.59
N MET A 161 -8.54 -7.63 3.51
CA MET A 161 -9.96 -7.30 3.50
C MET A 161 -10.84 -8.52 3.77
N GLY A 162 -10.50 -9.68 3.19
CA GLY A 162 -11.21 -10.93 3.43
C GLY A 162 -11.05 -11.42 4.87
N HIS A 163 -9.82 -11.44 5.39
CA HIS A 163 -9.55 -11.83 6.77
C HIS A 163 -10.28 -10.93 7.78
N ARG A 164 -10.19 -9.61 7.61
CA ARG A 164 -10.93 -8.66 8.44
C ARG A 164 -12.44 -8.88 8.34
N LEU A 165 -12.97 -9.22 7.17
CA LEU A 165 -14.39 -9.55 7.02
C LEU A 165 -14.77 -10.85 7.76
N TYR A 166 -13.86 -11.82 7.85
CA TYR A 166 -14.12 -13.10 8.50
C TYR A 166 -14.05 -13.01 10.04
N GLU A 167 -12.95 -12.49 10.59
CA GLU A 167 -12.72 -12.48 12.04
C GLU A 167 -13.17 -11.18 12.72
N MET A 168 -13.10 -10.06 12.01
CA MET A 168 -13.20 -8.71 12.59
C MET A 168 -14.16 -7.80 11.80
N ALA A 169 -15.32 -8.32 11.41
CA ALA A 169 -16.24 -7.64 10.50
C ALA A 169 -16.74 -6.27 11.00
N SER A 170 -16.63 -6.01 12.32
CA SER A 170 -16.97 -4.74 12.95
C SER A 170 -15.93 -3.65 12.75
N LEU A 171 -14.67 -4.00 12.45
CA LEU A 171 -13.60 -3.02 12.25
C LEU A 171 -13.73 -2.30 10.91
N ARG A 172 -13.34 -1.02 10.89
CA ARG A 172 -13.48 -0.18 9.68
C ARG A 172 -12.57 -0.69 8.58
N THR A 173 -13.15 -1.10 7.46
CA THR A 173 -12.42 -1.56 6.29
C THR A 173 -12.98 -0.85 5.07
N TYR A 174 -12.20 0.09 4.52
CA TYR A 174 -12.63 0.89 3.37
C TYR A 174 -12.61 0.04 2.10
N ARG A 175 -13.60 0.21 1.22
CA ARG A 175 -13.70 -0.48 -0.09
C ARG A 175 -13.92 0.54 -1.22
N PRO A 176 -13.01 1.50 -1.39
CA PRO A 176 -13.25 2.66 -2.24
C PRO A 176 -13.48 2.25 -3.70
N ASP A 177 -14.43 2.90 -4.38
CA ASP A 177 -14.49 2.84 -5.84
C ASP A 177 -13.38 3.69 -6.45
N ARG A 178 -12.34 3.02 -6.94
CA ARG A 178 -11.18 3.67 -7.57
C ARG A 178 -11.55 4.37 -8.87
N LYS A 179 -12.54 3.88 -9.64
CA LYS A 179 -12.97 4.55 -10.88
C LYS A 179 -13.61 5.89 -10.55
N TYR A 180 -14.55 5.87 -9.60
CA TYR A 180 -15.17 7.08 -9.09
C TYR A 180 -14.13 8.06 -8.50
N LEU A 181 -13.21 7.58 -7.67
CA LEU A 181 -12.17 8.43 -7.08
C LEU A 181 -11.24 9.03 -8.16
N ALA A 182 -10.88 8.28 -9.19
CA ALA A 182 -10.05 8.78 -10.29
C ALA A 182 -10.74 9.94 -11.04
N GLU A 183 -12.06 9.85 -11.26
CA GLU A 183 -12.86 10.94 -11.83
C GLU A 183 -12.90 12.16 -10.90
N GLN A 184 -13.08 11.94 -9.59
CA GLN A 184 -13.03 13.01 -8.59
C GLN A 184 -11.65 13.69 -8.56
N PHE A 185 -10.55 12.95 -8.66
CA PHE A 185 -9.20 13.53 -8.71
C PHE A 185 -8.97 14.31 -10.02
N SER A 186 -9.48 13.80 -11.14
CA SER A 186 -9.40 14.51 -12.42
C SER A 186 -10.13 15.85 -12.38
N SER A 187 -11.20 15.97 -11.59
CA SER A 187 -11.96 17.23 -11.44
C SER A 187 -11.22 18.33 -10.66
N ILE A 188 -10.16 17.98 -9.91
CA ILE A 188 -9.37 18.90 -9.10
C ILE A 188 -7.91 19.00 -9.56
N SER A 189 -7.62 18.59 -10.80
CA SER A 189 -6.26 18.59 -11.38
C SER A 189 -5.55 19.94 -11.29
N ASP A 190 -6.31 21.03 -11.26
CA ASP A 190 -5.77 22.38 -11.24
C ASP A 190 -5.51 22.89 -9.81
N ASN A 191 -6.11 22.26 -8.79
CA ASN A 191 -6.07 22.70 -7.38
C ASN A 191 -5.93 21.49 -6.42
N LEU A 192 -4.89 20.67 -6.58
CA LEU A 192 -4.71 19.43 -5.79
C LEU A 192 -4.58 19.67 -4.29
N TYR A 193 -3.91 20.76 -3.88
CA TYR A 193 -3.57 21.02 -2.49
C TYR A 193 -4.67 21.76 -1.71
N HIS A 194 -5.60 22.40 -2.42
CA HIS A 194 -6.69 23.17 -1.83
C HIS A 194 -8.03 22.80 -2.50
N PRO A 195 -8.53 21.57 -2.26
CA PRO A 195 -9.80 21.13 -2.83
C PRO A 195 -10.97 21.93 -2.25
N LYS A 196 -12.00 22.15 -3.08
CA LYS A 196 -13.25 22.81 -2.65
C LYS A 196 -13.93 21.99 -1.55
N ARG A 197 -14.59 22.66 -0.59
CA ARG A 197 -15.34 22.00 0.50
C ARG A 197 -16.36 20.97 -0.03
N THR A 198 -17.03 21.29 -1.14
CA THR A 198 -17.99 20.38 -1.79
C THR A 198 -17.34 19.06 -2.22
N TRP A 199 -16.14 19.12 -2.78
CA TRP A 199 -15.38 17.92 -3.17
C TRP A 199 -14.97 17.09 -1.95
N VAL A 200 -14.55 17.73 -0.86
CA VAL A 200 -14.17 17.03 0.37
C VAL A 200 -15.37 16.28 0.94
N LEU A 201 -16.57 16.87 0.89
CA LEU A 201 -17.81 16.24 1.33
C LEU A 201 -18.22 15.07 0.45
N THR A 202 -18.14 15.20 -0.89
CA THR A 202 -18.49 14.11 -1.82
C THR A 202 -17.58 12.90 -1.66
N VAL A 203 -16.27 13.13 -1.56
CA VAL A 203 -15.29 12.04 -1.34
C VAL A 203 -15.49 11.41 0.03
N ARG A 204 -15.78 12.19 1.07
CA ARG A 204 -16.06 11.66 2.41
C ARG A 204 -17.32 10.79 2.42
N GLU A 205 -18.38 11.25 1.78
CA GLU A 205 -19.63 10.49 1.66
C GLU A 205 -19.39 9.15 0.94
N HIS A 206 -18.65 9.15 -0.16
CA HIS A 206 -18.26 7.94 -0.88
C HIS A 206 -17.48 6.96 -0.01
N LEU A 207 -16.46 7.46 0.73
CA LEU A 207 -15.68 6.62 1.63
C LEU A 207 -16.54 6.03 2.76
N ASN A 208 -17.48 6.79 3.31
CA ASN A 208 -18.40 6.31 4.34
C ASN A 208 -19.34 5.21 3.78
N LYS A 209 -19.89 5.40 2.58
CA LYS A 209 -20.67 4.37 1.88
C LYS A 209 -19.86 3.11 1.61
N SER A 210 -18.57 3.25 1.33
CA SER A 210 -17.66 2.14 1.06
C SER A 210 -17.37 1.24 2.27
N VAL A 211 -17.52 1.75 3.50
CA VAL A 211 -17.40 0.95 4.72
C VAL A 211 -18.70 0.19 5.02
N GLY A 212 -19.84 0.77 4.60
CA GLY A 212 -21.16 0.20 4.84
C GLY A 212 -21.57 -0.90 3.88
N ALA A 213 -22.89 -1.15 3.82
CA ALA A 213 -23.49 -2.21 3.03
C ALA A 213 -23.19 -2.08 1.53
N GLU A 214 -23.15 -0.86 0.99
CA GLU A 214 -22.88 -0.62 -0.43
C GLU A 214 -21.48 -1.12 -0.84
N GLY A 215 -20.46 -0.81 -0.03
CA GLY A 215 -19.10 -1.30 -0.27
C GLY A 215 -19.00 -2.82 -0.20
N LEU A 216 -19.66 -3.46 0.77
CA LEU A 216 -19.71 -4.93 0.88
C LEU A 216 -20.44 -5.57 -0.31
N LEU A 217 -21.55 -4.99 -0.75
CA LEU A 217 -22.32 -5.47 -1.89
C LEU A 217 -21.55 -5.37 -3.21
N ARG A 218 -20.79 -4.29 -3.39
CA ARG A 218 -19.90 -4.14 -4.54
C ARG A 218 -18.77 -5.16 -4.52
N GLU A 219 -18.14 -5.36 -3.36
CA GLU A 219 -17.04 -6.32 -3.21
C GLU A 219 -17.50 -7.77 -3.39
N LEU A 220 -18.72 -8.08 -2.94
CA LEU A 220 -19.37 -9.37 -3.20
C LEU A 220 -19.44 -9.67 -4.70
N GLN A 221 -19.83 -8.69 -5.52
CA GLN A 221 -19.94 -8.89 -6.97
C GLN A 221 -18.58 -9.03 -7.65
N LEU A 222 -17.57 -8.30 -7.17
CA LEU A 222 -16.26 -8.20 -7.82
C LEU A 222 -15.29 -9.31 -7.38
N SER A 223 -15.27 -9.63 -6.09
CA SER A 223 -14.21 -10.43 -5.48
C SER A 223 -14.65 -11.85 -5.11
N LYS A 224 -15.93 -12.05 -4.72
CA LYS A 224 -16.45 -13.40 -4.42
C LYS A 224 -16.33 -14.39 -5.60
N PRO A 225 -16.61 -14.01 -6.86
CA PRO A 225 -16.44 -14.93 -7.98
C PRO A 225 -14.98 -15.29 -8.27
N ALA A 226 -14.04 -14.45 -7.82
CA ALA A 226 -12.62 -14.65 -8.04
C ALA A 226 -12.00 -15.58 -6.99
N ASN A 227 -12.23 -15.30 -5.70
CA ASN A 227 -11.68 -16.13 -4.62
C ASN A 227 -12.52 -16.04 -3.33
N PHE A 228 -12.62 -17.16 -2.61
CA PHE A 228 -13.18 -17.20 -1.25
C PHE A 228 -12.35 -16.40 -0.24
N LEU A 229 -11.02 -16.38 -0.36
CA LEU A 229 -10.12 -15.71 0.59
C LEU A 229 -10.25 -14.18 0.55
N SER A 230 -10.67 -13.60 -0.57
CA SER A 230 -10.92 -12.15 -0.67
C SER A 230 -12.31 -11.76 -0.16
N TYR A 231 -13.26 -12.70 -0.16
CA TYR A 231 -14.62 -12.49 0.34
C TYR A 231 -15.17 -13.78 0.99
N PRO A 232 -14.82 -14.06 2.25
CA PRO A 232 -15.08 -15.35 2.90
C PRO A 232 -16.48 -15.46 3.50
N VAL A 233 -17.51 -15.06 2.73
CA VAL A 233 -18.91 -15.24 3.12
C VAL A 233 -19.44 -16.54 2.53
N PRO A 234 -19.85 -17.52 3.35
CA PRO A 234 -20.32 -18.81 2.85
C PRO A 234 -21.66 -18.66 2.13
N GLU A 235 -21.90 -19.52 1.14
CA GLU A 235 -23.15 -19.55 0.37
C GLU A 235 -24.38 -19.92 1.21
N CYS A 236 -24.19 -20.53 2.38
CA CYS A 236 -25.26 -20.86 3.33
C CYS A 236 -25.63 -19.71 4.28
N SER A 237 -25.10 -18.50 4.06
CA SER A 237 -25.48 -17.32 4.84
C SER A 237 -26.93 -16.94 4.54
N CYS A 238 -27.75 -16.86 5.58
CA CYS A 238 -29.18 -16.61 5.48
C CYS A 238 -29.53 -15.18 5.94
N LYS A 239 -30.70 -14.69 5.54
CA LYS A 239 -31.21 -13.39 5.97
C LYS A 239 -32.06 -13.52 7.22
N THR A 240 -31.88 -12.62 8.16
CA THR A 240 -32.89 -12.36 9.20
C THR A 240 -33.93 -11.38 8.66
N SER A 241 -35.15 -11.44 9.17
CA SER A 241 -36.31 -10.65 8.72
C SER A 241 -36.12 -9.11 8.70
N THR A 242 -35.02 -8.57 9.24
CA THR A 242 -34.68 -7.14 9.28
C THR A 242 -33.64 -6.70 8.23
N ALA A 243 -33.19 -7.58 7.34
CA ALA A 243 -32.18 -7.24 6.35
C ALA A 243 -32.72 -6.26 5.28
N SER A 244 -32.03 -5.12 5.08
CA SER A 244 -32.42 -4.07 4.13
C SER A 244 -32.62 -4.61 2.70
N GLU A 245 -33.55 -4.00 1.96
CA GLU A 245 -33.92 -4.37 0.59
C GLU A 245 -32.73 -4.41 -0.39
N SER A 246 -31.63 -3.70 -0.11
CA SER A 246 -30.43 -3.64 -0.96
C SER A 246 -29.73 -5.00 -1.18
N LEU A 247 -29.88 -5.94 -0.23
CA LEU A 247 -29.35 -7.31 -0.35
C LEU A 247 -30.25 -8.24 -1.18
N ARG A 248 -31.47 -7.82 -1.56
CA ARG A 248 -32.43 -8.64 -2.36
C ARG A 248 -32.03 -8.78 -3.83
N SER A 249 -31.31 -7.80 -4.39
CA SER A 249 -31.03 -7.77 -5.83
C SER A 249 -29.78 -8.55 -6.25
N LEU A 250 -28.89 -8.92 -5.31
CA LEU A 250 -27.57 -9.48 -5.63
C LEU A 250 -27.43 -10.98 -5.37
N TYR A 251 -28.20 -11.49 -4.43
CA TYR A 251 -28.36 -12.91 -4.27
C TYR A 251 -29.76 -13.27 -4.76
N GLY A 252 -29.87 -14.10 -5.80
CA GLY A 252 -31.10 -14.85 -6.01
C GLY A 252 -31.50 -15.60 -4.73
N ALA A 253 -32.80 -15.89 -4.57
CA ALA A 253 -33.44 -16.61 -3.45
C ALA A 253 -32.49 -16.96 -2.27
N VAL A 254 -32.14 -15.96 -1.45
CA VAL A 254 -31.41 -16.22 -0.20
C VAL A 254 -32.39 -16.89 0.73
N ASP A 255 -32.03 -18.08 1.21
CA ASP A 255 -32.81 -18.80 2.20
C ASP A 255 -32.99 -17.91 3.44
N GLU A 256 -34.24 -17.79 3.90
CA GLU A 256 -34.53 -17.13 5.17
C GLU A 256 -33.89 -17.94 6.31
N CYS A 257 -33.29 -17.24 7.27
CA CYS A 257 -32.72 -17.91 8.42
C CYS A 257 -33.83 -18.68 9.15
N PRO A 258 -33.57 -19.90 9.61
CA PRO A 258 -34.54 -20.61 10.40
C PRO A 258 -34.81 -19.83 11.70
N LYS A 259 -36.09 -19.73 12.09
CA LYS A 259 -36.57 -18.87 13.19
C LYS A 259 -35.83 -19.07 14.53
N TRP A 260 -35.28 -20.26 14.77
CA TRP A 260 -34.49 -20.52 15.99
C TRP A 260 -33.17 -19.74 16.02
N LEU A 261 -32.56 -19.49 14.86
CA LEU A 261 -31.33 -18.71 14.72
C LEU A 261 -31.61 -17.21 14.89
N GLU A 262 -32.74 -16.73 14.35
CA GLU A 262 -33.20 -15.34 14.54
C GLU A 262 -33.42 -15.02 16.02
N ASN A 263 -34.05 -15.94 16.76
CA ASN A 263 -34.29 -15.79 18.19
C ASN A 263 -32.98 -15.77 18.99
N GLY A 264 -31.98 -16.59 18.61
CA GLY A 264 -30.66 -16.60 19.25
C GLY A 264 -29.87 -15.30 19.01
N LEU A 265 -29.96 -14.73 17.81
CA LEU A 265 -29.36 -13.44 17.46
C LEU A 265 -30.00 -12.27 18.24
N MET A 266 -31.32 -12.27 18.41
CA MET A 266 -32.01 -11.25 19.23
C MET A 266 -31.57 -11.27 20.69
N VAL A 267 -31.29 -12.45 21.26
CA VAL A 267 -30.78 -12.57 22.63
C VAL A 267 -29.35 -12.03 22.73
N SER A 268 -28.47 -12.34 21.76
CA SER A 268 -27.09 -11.84 21.73
C SER A 268 -27.00 -10.32 21.53
N LEU A 269 -27.87 -9.75 20.69
CA LEU A 269 -28.01 -8.28 20.54
C LEU A 269 -28.48 -7.61 21.84
N GLN A 270 -29.37 -8.26 22.59
CA GLN A 270 -29.82 -7.75 23.89
C GLN A 270 -28.74 -7.85 24.98
N GLU A 271 -27.88 -8.86 24.93
CA GLU A 271 -26.74 -9.00 25.84
C GLU A 271 -25.61 -8.01 25.53
N THR A 272 -25.31 -7.75 24.26
CA THR A 272 -24.33 -6.74 23.84
C THR A 272 -24.77 -5.31 24.17
N MET A 273 -26.07 -5.01 24.08
CA MET A 273 -26.63 -3.74 24.56
C MET A 273 -26.63 -3.59 26.09
N LYS A 274 -26.62 -4.71 26.85
CA LYS A 274 -26.59 -4.68 28.33
C LYS A 274 -25.19 -4.60 28.93
N ASN A 275 -24.15 -5.06 28.23
CA ASN A 275 -22.79 -5.15 28.77
C ASN A 275 -21.81 -4.02 28.36
N GLY A 276 -22.26 -2.96 27.69
CA GLY A 276 -21.60 -1.65 27.66
C GLY A 276 -20.27 -1.53 26.89
N ASN A 277 -20.34 -0.99 25.67
CA ASN A 277 -19.53 0.14 25.17
C ASN A 277 -19.96 0.40 23.72
N VAL A 278 -21.04 1.14 23.54
CA VAL A 278 -21.40 1.71 22.24
C VAL A 278 -21.02 3.18 22.31
N SER A 279 -19.98 3.55 21.56
CA SER A 279 -19.83 4.93 21.11
C SER A 279 -21.04 5.23 20.22
N SER A 280 -22.02 5.94 20.75
CA SER A 280 -23.16 6.44 19.99
C SER A 280 -22.67 7.28 18.81
N PRO A 281 -23.36 7.27 17.65
CA PRO A 281 -23.04 8.15 16.53
C PRO A 281 -23.50 9.60 16.76
N GLU A 282 -23.62 10.04 18.02
CA GLU A 282 -24.10 11.39 18.38
C GLU A 282 -22.96 12.41 18.60
N ASP A 283 -21.69 11.97 18.62
CA ASP A 283 -20.54 12.87 18.82
C ASP A 283 -20.03 13.56 17.52
N GLU A 284 -20.69 13.35 16.37
CA GLU A 284 -20.32 14.03 15.10
C GLU A 284 -21.09 15.36 14.89
N ALA A 285 -21.95 15.77 15.83
CA ALA A 285 -22.77 16.99 15.71
C ALA A 285 -22.16 18.24 16.37
N GLU A 286 -21.04 18.14 17.11
CA GLU A 286 -20.52 19.24 17.93
C GLU A 286 -19.17 19.81 17.47
N LEU A 287 -18.85 19.68 16.17
CA LEU A 287 -17.69 20.36 15.54
C LEU A 287 -18.06 21.27 14.37
N ASP A 288 -19.36 21.45 14.10
CA ASP A 288 -19.86 22.25 12.97
C ASP A 288 -19.94 23.77 13.25
N ALA A 289 -19.42 24.22 14.40
CA ALA A 289 -19.46 25.62 14.83
C ALA A 289 -18.06 26.22 14.98
N GLN A 290 -17.23 26.17 13.93
CA GLN A 290 -16.04 27.01 13.78
C GLN A 290 -15.42 26.92 12.38
N LEU A 291 -16.21 27.23 11.34
CA LEU A 291 -15.69 27.53 10.02
C LEU A 291 -16.44 28.74 9.47
N GLU A 292 -15.79 29.91 9.63
CA GLU A 292 -16.22 31.21 9.12
C GLU A 292 -16.58 31.16 7.62
N PRO A 293 -17.57 31.93 7.16
CA PRO A 293 -17.87 32.09 5.74
C PRO A 293 -16.94 33.16 5.12
N ASP A 294 -16.26 32.82 4.02
CA ASP A 294 -15.53 33.83 3.25
C ASP A 294 -16.48 34.69 2.42
N GLU A 295 -16.56 35.97 2.80
CA GLU A 295 -17.11 37.05 1.98
C GLU A 295 -16.13 37.43 0.85
N SER A 296 -16.71 37.83 -0.28
CA SER A 296 -16.02 38.30 -1.48
C SER A 296 -15.56 39.76 -1.38
N ASP A 297 -14.28 39.95 -1.72
CA ASP A 297 -13.71 41.01 -2.58
C ASP A 297 -13.57 42.45 -2.04
N SER A 298 -12.33 42.88 -1.77
CA SER A 298 -11.81 44.16 -2.29
C SER A 298 -10.28 44.24 -2.21
N THR A 299 -9.69 44.73 -3.29
CA THR A 299 -8.29 45.04 -3.56
C THR A 299 -7.61 45.93 -2.51
N THR A 300 -6.32 45.70 -2.25
CA THR A 300 -5.27 46.74 -2.23
C THR A 300 -3.87 46.13 -2.15
N GLU A 301 -2.99 46.66 -3.01
CA GLU A 301 -1.59 46.30 -3.18
C GLU A 301 -0.73 46.65 -1.96
N THR A 302 0.12 45.73 -1.47
CA THR A 302 1.48 46.06 -1.00
C THR A 302 2.36 44.80 -0.94
N LYS A 303 3.43 44.76 -1.75
CA LYS A 303 4.69 43.99 -1.55
C LYS A 303 5.81 45.05 -1.34
N PRO A 304 7.06 44.76 -0.89
CA PRO A 304 7.74 43.45 -0.76
C PRO A 304 8.70 43.25 0.46
N SER A 305 9.19 42.02 0.66
CA SER A 305 10.62 41.58 0.83
C SER A 305 10.60 40.08 1.21
N LEU A 306 11.15 39.07 0.51
CA LEU A 306 12.39 38.81 -0.24
C LEU A 306 13.55 38.29 0.65
N GLU A 307 13.54 36.98 0.94
CA GLU A 307 14.72 36.11 1.24
C GLU A 307 14.33 34.69 0.76
N GLN A 308 14.66 34.34 -0.49
CA GLN A 308 15.84 33.54 -0.93
C GLN A 308 15.67 32.03 -0.74
N ASP A 309 15.13 31.42 -1.79
CA ASP A 309 15.18 29.98 -2.07
C ASP A 309 16.58 29.64 -2.63
N GLU A 310 17.27 28.67 -2.02
CA GLU A 310 18.41 28.00 -2.67
C GLU A 310 17.92 26.73 -3.37
N GLU A 311 17.89 26.84 -4.69
CA GLU A 311 17.69 25.79 -5.67
C GLU A 311 18.92 24.85 -5.69
N MET A 312 18.72 23.57 -5.34
CA MET A 312 19.77 22.55 -5.42
C MET A 312 19.78 21.91 -6.82
N ASP A 313 20.91 22.09 -7.52
CA ASP A 313 21.29 21.49 -8.81
C ASP A 313 21.35 19.95 -8.69
N PRO A 314 20.85 19.15 -9.66
CA PRO A 314 20.77 17.70 -9.49
C PRO A 314 22.05 16.93 -9.90
N ASP A 315 23.18 17.60 -10.12
CA ASP A 315 24.44 16.96 -10.55
C ASP A 315 25.66 17.19 -9.63
N ASP A 316 25.46 17.52 -8.34
CA ASP A 316 26.51 17.50 -7.28
C ASP A 316 26.32 16.38 -6.25
#